data_AF-A0A6B1HFK8-F1
#
_entry.id   AF-A0A6B1HFK8-F1
#
_cell.length_a   1.000
_cell.length_b   1.000
_cell.length_c   1.000
_cell.angle_alpha   90.00
_cell.angle_beta   90.00
_cell.angle_gamma   90.00
#
_symmetry.space_group_name_H-M   'P 1'
#
loop_
_entity.id
_entity.type
_entity.pdbx_description
1 polymer ?
#
loop_
_entity_poly.entity_id
_entity_poly.type
_entity_poly.pdbx_seq_one_letter_code
_entity_poly.pdbx_strand_id
1 'polypeptide(L)'
;MAGLLSLLRTRRAIGRPGNDERVARRPRAQSAICFSVVRIDSVALRDFPTPEGTPVHIMLADRALRFAALVVDMVIIIVAPFVIGLLLFITVAPIFGGSVAFVFLVLLTFFLRTPYFIAFELRWQGQTPGKRLLGIRVVDRQGGVLTGTAIVARNLIREVELFLPLSLLISVRFQGIEESDVPLFYSTLAWLAVFTLMPMFNRDRLRVGDMLAGTWVVSTRQASLRHDLADPEARPEKAQAKHVFTKEQLDAYGIAELQLLERLLRGADSRTAELTREDVCSRIRRKI
;
A
#
# COMPACT_ATOMS: atom_id res chain seq x y z
N MET A 1 -13.98 56.64 -4.56
CA MET A 1 -15.13 55.98 -5.21
C MET A 1 -14.99 56.15 -6.74
N ALA A 2 -15.89 55.56 -7.54
CA ALA A 2 -15.81 55.43 -9.01
C ALA A 2 -15.48 56.73 -9.80
N GLY A 3 -14.95 56.67 -11.04
CA GLY A 3 -14.55 55.52 -11.86
C GLY A 3 -14.57 55.80 -13.39
N LEU A 4 -14.63 54.72 -14.20
CA LEU A 4 -14.83 54.68 -15.67
C LEU A 4 -13.66 55.07 -16.61
N LEU A 5 -13.82 54.73 -17.90
CA LEU A 5 -12.94 54.99 -19.07
C LEU A 5 -11.57 54.28 -19.03
N SER A 6 -11.35 53.08 -19.57
CA SER A 6 -12.02 52.23 -20.59
C SER A 6 -11.80 52.60 -22.08
N LEU A 7 -10.89 51.84 -22.72
CA LEU A 7 -10.82 51.47 -24.15
C LEU A 7 -10.30 52.48 -25.20
N LEU A 8 -9.90 51.90 -26.36
CA LEU A 8 -9.50 52.50 -27.65
C LEU A 8 -8.05 53.04 -27.77
N ARG A 9 -7.30 52.86 -28.89
CA ARG A 9 -7.33 51.82 -29.96
C ARG A 9 -6.06 51.85 -30.86
N THR A 10 -5.50 50.67 -31.18
CA THR A 10 -4.80 50.30 -32.47
C THR A 10 -3.54 51.00 -33.04
N ARG A 11 -2.57 50.15 -33.48
CA ARG A 11 -1.64 50.27 -34.66
C ARG A 11 -0.45 51.26 -34.54
N ARG A 12 0.68 51.13 -35.26
CA ARG A 12 1.23 50.18 -36.29
C ARG A 12 2.78 50.17 -36.14
N ALA A 13 3.48 49.04 -36.04
CA ALA A 13 4.12 48.24 -37.12
C ALA A 13 5.37 48.83 -37.83
N ILE A 14 6.46 48.04 -37.92
CA ILE A 14 7.48 47.89 -39.00
C ILE A 14 8.70 47.09 -38.43
N GLY A 15 9.38 46.23 -39.22
CA GLY A 15 10.72 45.70 -38.83
C GLY A 15 11.03 44.21 -39.05
N ARG A 16 11.11 43.74 -40.31
CA ARG A 16 11.85 42.54 -40.78
C ARG A 16 12.10 42.74 -42.29
N PRO A 17 13.20 42.23 -42.89
CA PRO A 17 13.62 40.83 -42.81
C PRO A 17 15.09 40.58 -42.44
N GLY A 18 15.42 39.30 -42.23
CA GLY A 18 16.78 38.78 -42.17
C GLY A 18 16.70 37.29 -42.49
N ASN A 19 17.19 36.90 -43.67
CA ASN A 19 17.11 35.53 -44.19
C ASN A 19 18.43 34.80 -43.92
N ASP A 20 18.40 33.65 -43.25
CA ASP A 20 19.59 32.86 -42.97
C ASP A 20 19.22 31.36 -42.84
N GLU A 21 19.81 30.52 -43.69
CA GLU A 21 19.25 29.23 -44.09
C GLU A 21 19.61 28.07 -43.14
N ARG A 22 18.81 27.84 -42.09
CA ARG A 22 19.01 26.72 -41.16
C ARG A 22 18.49 25.38 -41.71
N VAL A 23 19.31 24.78 -42.58
CA VAL A 23 19.51 23.32 -42.82
C VAL A 23 18.39 22.41 -42.30
N ALA A 24 17.36 22.17 -43.11
CA ALA A 24 16.27 21.25 -42.79
C ALA A 24 16.62 19.80 -43.15
N ARG A 25 17.21 19.02 -42.23
CA ARG A 25 17.38 17.56 -42.40
C ARG A 25 16.99 16.73 -41.16
N ARG A 26 15.69 16.40 -41.12
CA ARG A 26 15.05 15.23 -40.49
C ARG A 26 15.48 14.84 -39.06
N PRO A 27 14.63 15.03 -38.01
CA PRO A 27 14.79 14.24 -36.80
C PRO A 27 14.63 12.74 -37.12
N ARG A 28 15.48 11.89 -36.51
CA ARG A 28 15.31 10.43 -36.58
C ARG A 28 13.93 10.05 -36.02
N ALA A 29 13.27 9.09 -36.65
CA ALA A 29 12.13 8.41 -36.05
C ALA A 29 12.62 7.66 -34.80
N GLN A 30 12.46 8.27 -33.63
CA GLN A 30 12.58 7.56 -32.37
C GLN A 30 11.34 6.69 -32.22
N SER A 31 11.55 5.38 -32.21
CA SER A 31 10.53 4.39 -31.90
C SER A 31 9.93 4.72 -30.53
N ALA A 32 8.69 5.23 -30.53
CA ALA A 32 7.94 5.51 -29.32
C ALA A 32 7.55 4.18 -28.66
N ILE A 33 8.49 3.55 -27.95
CA ILE A 33 8.21 2.47 -27.02
C ILE A 33 7.30 3.09 -25.96
N CYS A 34 6.00 2.83 -26.11
CA CYS A 34 4.99 3.24 -25.16
C CYS A 34 5.21 2.44 -23.88
N PHE A 35 6.10 2.94 -23.04
CA PHE A 35 6.36 2.37 -21.72
C PHE A 35 5.07 2.56 -20.92
N SER A 36 4.25 1.52 -20.89
CA SER A 36 2.98 1.50 -20.18
C SER A 36 3.28 1.52 -18.69
N VAL A 37 3.56 2.72 -18.17
CA VAL A 37 3.60 3.00 -16.74
C VAL A 37 2.23 2.65 -16.20
N VAL A 38 2.10 1.43 -15.68
CA VAL A 38 0.98 1.02 -14.84
C VAL A 38 0.90 2.10 -13.77
N ARG A 39 -0.19 2.88 -13.81
CA ARG A 39 -0.42 3.97 -12.89
C ARG A 39 -0.67 3.36 -11.52
N ILE A 40 0.41 3.18 -10.74
CA ILE A 40 0.30 2.80 -9.33
C ILE A 40 -0.41 3.95 -8.64
N ASP A 41 -1.67 3.73 -8.28
CA ASP A 41 -2.50 4.73 -7.63
C ASP A 41 -1.80 5.27 -6.38
N SER A 42 -1.83 6.60 -6.23
CA SER A 42 -1.13 7.41 -5.23
C SER A 42 -0.73 6.63 -3.97
N VAL A 43 0.51 6.13 -3.98
CA VAL A 43 1.06 5.31 -2.90
C VAL A 43 1.01 6.10 -1.60
N ALA A 44 0.21 5.64 -0.66
CA ALA A 44 0.01 6.31 0.62
C ALA A 44 1.20 6.01 1.53
N LEU A 45 2.31 6.70 1.26
CA LEU A 45 3.49 6.75 2.12
C LEU A 45 3.14 7.46 3.43
N ARG A 46 3.61 6.89 4.54
CA ARG A 46 3.55 7.50 5.87
C ARG A 46 4.90 7.37 6.56
N ASP A 47 5.25 8.39 7.34
CA ASP A 47 6.47 8.41 8.14
C ASP A 47 6.27 7.52 9.37
N PHE A 48 7.11 6.51 9.50
CA PHE A 48 7.12 5.56 10.61
C PHE A 48 8.29 5.91 11.53
N PRO A 49 8.05 6.27 12.80
CA PRO A 49 9.14 6.42 13.75
C PRO A 49 9.76 5.03 14.00
N THR A 50 11.04 4.86 13.71
CA THR A 50 11.78 3.66 14.15
C THR A 50 12.28 3.84 15.59
N PRO A 51 12.55 2.74 16.33
CA PRO A 51 13.27 2.80 17.60
C PRO A 51 14.66 3.46 17.49
N GLU A 52 15.23 3.49 16.29
CA GLU A 52 16.51 4.11 15.94
C GLU A 52 16.40 5.64 15.72
N GLY A 53 15.21 6.21 15.86
CA GLY A 53 14.95 7.65 15.69
C GLY A 53 14.94 8.13 14.24
N THR A 54 15.16 7.26 13.26
CA THR A 54 15.10 7.60 11.83
C THR A 54 13.67 7.41 11.29
N PRO A 55 13.09 8.39 10.56
CA PRO A 55 11.78 8.22 9.94
C PRO A 55 11.89 7.32 8.70
N VAL A 56 11.21 6.17 8.72
CA VAL A 56 11.14 5.26 7.56
C VAL A 56 9.79 5.42 6.87
N HIS A 57 9.79 5.69 5.57
CA HIS A 57 8.55 5.81 4.80
C HIS A 57 7.94 4.42 4.51
N ILE A 58 6.82 4.10 5.15
CA ILE A 58 6.07 2.84 4.94
C ILE A 58 4.95 3.02 3.91
N MET A 59 4.69 2.00 3.10
CA MET A 59 3.55 1.97 2.18
C MET A 59 2.31 1.39 2.86
N LEU A 60 1.29 2.22 3.11
CA LEU A 60 -0.01 1.75 3.58
C LEU A 60 -0.68 0.86 2.51
N ALA A 61 -1.16 -0.32 2.92
CA ALA A 61 -1.82 -1.27 2.02
C ALA A 61 -3.02 -0.64 1.28
N ASP A 62 -3.15 -0.95 -0.01
CA ASP A 62 -4.20 -0.40 -0.87
C ASP A 62 -5.60 -0.88 -0.51
N ARG A 63 -6.59 -0.02 -0.81
CA ARG A 63 -8.01 -0.27 -0.52
C ARG A 63 -8.47 -1.61 -1.11
N ALA A 64 -8.08 -1.89 -2.35
CA ALA A 64 -8.36 -3.16 -3.02
C ALA A 64 -7.69 -4.37 -2.33
N LEU A 65 -6.44 -4.26 -1.87
CA LEU A 65 -5.75 -5.34 -1.14
C LEU A 65 -6.36 -5.59 0.25
N ARG A 66 -6.75 -4.52 0.97
CA ARG A 66 -7.48 -4.62 2.25
C ARG A 66 -8.84 -5.30 2.06
N PHE A 67 -9.58 -4.95 1.01
CA PHE A 67 -10.87 -5.57 0.67
C PHE A 67 -10.73 -7.03 0.22
N ALA A 68 -9.78 -7.32 -0.67
CA ALA A 68 -9.51 -8.69 -1.11
C ALA A 68 -9.06 -9.59 0.05
N ALA A 69 -8.27 -9.08 1.00
CA ALA A 69 -7.90 -9.82 2.21
C ALA A 69 -9.11 -10.11 3.10
N LEU A 70 -10.03 -9.14 3.25
CA LEU A 70 -11.30 -9.36 3.93
C LEU A 70 -12.14 -10.44 3.22
N VAL A 71 -12.24 -10.41 1.89
CA VAL A 71 -13.00 -11.42 1.11
C VAL A 71 -12.39 -12.81 1.27
N VAL A 72 -11.06 -12.97 1.16
CA VAL A 72 -10.39 -14.27 1.34
C VAL A 72 -10.56 -14.79 2.76
N ASP A 73 -10.35 -13.94 3.77
CA ASP A 73 -10.59 -14.30 5.18
C ASP A 73 -12.09 -14.65 5.42
N MET A 74 -13.03 -13.96 4.75
CA MET A 74 -14.48 -14.22 4.84
C MET A 74 -14.86 -15.57 4.20
N VAL A 75 -14.30 -15.92 3.04
CA VAL A 75 -14.54 -17.23 2.42
C VAL A 75 -14.06 -18.36 3.32
N ILE A 76 -12.84 -18.25 3.87
CA ILE A 76 -12.27 -19.26 4.78
C ILE A 76 -13.18 -19.47 6.01
N ILE A 77 -13.71 -18.38 6.57
CA ILE A 77 -14.43 -18.40 7.84
C ILE A 77 -15.96 -18.49 7.72
N ILE A 78 -16.50 -18.43 6.51
CA ILE A 78 -17.82 -19.00 6.21
C ILE A 78 -17.66 -20.50 6.01
N VAL A 79 -16.77 -20.94 5.11
CA VAL A 79 -16.68 -22.36 4.71
C VAL A 79 -16.24 -23.27 5.86
N ALA A 80 -15.15 -22.97 6.57
CA ALA A 80 -14.63 -23.91 7.57
C ALA A 80 -15.59 -24.10 8.77
N PRO A 81 -16.16 -23.04 9.39
CA PRO A 81 -17.16 -23.22 10.45
C PRO A 81 -18.50 -23.78 9.94
N PHE A 82 -18.89 -23.52 8.68
CA PHE A 82 -20.09 -24.13 8.08
C PHE A 82 -19.93 -25.64 7.89
N VAL A 83 -18.78 -26.12 7.40
CA VAL A 83 -18.52 -27.56 7.24
C VAL A 83 -18.49 -28.28 8.58
N ILE A 84 -17.82 -27.70 9.58
CA ILE A 84 -17.78 -28.24 10.96
C ILE A 84 -19.20 -28.23 11.57
N GLY A 85 -19.92 -27.11 11.43
CA GLY A 85 -21.29 -26.95 11.93
C GLY A 85 -22.26 -27.93 11.29
N LEU A 86 -22.19 -28.16 9.98
CA LEU A 86 -23.05 -29.11 9.26
C LEU A 86 -22.82 -30.55 9.72
N LEU A 87 -21.56 -30.98 9.85
CA LEU A 87 -21.21 -32.31 10.37
C LEU A 87 -21.74 -32.50 11.81
N LEU A 88 -21.59 -31.47 12.64
CA LEU A 88 -22.03 -31.52 14.04
C LEU A 88 -23.56 -31.42 14.16
N PHE A 89 -24.25 -30.70 13.28
CA PHE A 89 -25.71 -30.67 13.21
C PHE A 89 -26.28 -32.03 12.80
N ILE A 90 -25.73 -32.67 11.76
CA ILE A 90 -26.15 -34.00 11.30
C ILE A 90 -25.99 -35.07 12.41
N THR A 91 -25.01 -34.93 13.29
CA THR A 91 -24.74 -35.89 14.38
C THR A 91 -25.47 -35.57 15.69
N VAL A 92 -25.71 -34.29 16.01
CA VAL A 92 -26.33 -33.86 17.28
C VAL A 92 -27.84 -33.67 17.16
N ALA A 93 -28.36 -33.18 16.03
CA ALA A 93 -29.79 -32.92 15.84
C ALA A 93 -30.68 -34.17 15.96
N PRO A 94 -30.29 -35.39 15.53
CA PRO A 94 -31.08 -36.60 15.74
C PRO A 94 -31.17 -37.03 17.22
N ILE A 95 -30.25 -36.58 18.08
CA ILE A 95 -30.14 -36.98 19.48
C ILE A 95 -30.82 -35.96 20.41
N PHE A 96 -30.61 -34.66 20.15
CA PHE A 96 -31.06 -33.57 21.03
C PHE A 96 -32.14 -32.67 20.41
N GLY A 97 -32.54 -32.93 19.16
CA GLY A 97 -33.48 -32.11 18.41
C GLY A 97 -32.83 -30.91 17.70
N GLY A 98 -33.43 -30.49 16.58
CA GLY A 98 -32.88 -29.47 15.69
C GLY A 98 -32.65 -28.11 16.35
N SER A 99 -33.56 -27.65 17.22
CA SER A 99 -33.45 -26.36 17.91
C SER A 99 -32.24 -26.30 18.85
N VAL A 100 -31.98 -27.39 19.58
CA VAL A 100 -30.83 -27.49 20.50
C VAL A 100 -29.53 -27.55 19.70
N ALA A 101 -29.48 -28.38 18.64
CA ALA A 101 -28.33 -28.46 17.75
C ALA A 101 -28.02 -27.12 17.05
N PHE A 102 -29.04 -26.33 16.68
CA PHE A 102 -28.86 -24.99 16.12
C PHE A 102 -28.23 -24.01 17.11
N VAL A 103 -28.69 -23.97 18.37
CA VAL A 103 -28.08 -23.11 19.41
C VAL A 103 -26.62 -23.51 19.66
N PHE A 104 -26.32 -24.82 19.74
CA PHE A 104 -24.94 -25.29 19.84
C PHE A 104 -24.08 -24.90 18.63
N LEU A 105 -24.61 -24.96 17.41
CA LEU A 105 -23.93 -24.54 16.18
C LEU A 105 -23.61 -23.03 16.20
N VAL A 106 -24.56 -22.18 16.60
CA VAL A 106 -24.34 -20.72 16.69
C VAL A 106 -23.27 -20.39 17.74
N LEU A 107 -23.31 -21.01 18.91
CA LEU A 107 -22.28 -20.83 19.94
C LEU A 107 -20.91 -21.35 19.48
N LEU A 108 -20.86 -22.56 18.93
CA LEU A 108 -19.62 -23.19 18.44
C LEU A 108 -18.95 -22.37 17.32
N THR A 109 -19.74 -21.86 16.36
CA THR A 109 -19.20 -21.04 15.26
C THR A 109 -18.63 -19.72 15.78
N PHE A 110 -19.30 -19.04 16.73
CA PHE A 110 -18.75 -17.86 17.41
C PHE A 110 -17.44 -18.16 18.16
N PHE A 111 -17.41 -19.25 18.95
CA PHE A 111 -16.25 -19.66 19.75
C PHE A 111 -15.09 -20.22 18.93
N LEU A 112 -15.30 -20.72 17.71
CA LEU A 112 -14.22 -21.01 16.76
C LEU A 112 -13.69 -19.73 16.11
N ARG A 113 -14.60 -18.91 15.57
CA ARG A 113 -14.29 -17.76 14.70
C ARG A 113 -13.54 -16.64 15.40
N THR A 114 -13.92 -16.29 16.63
CA THR A 114 -13.29 -15.18 17.37
C THR A 114 -11.83 -15.46 17.71
N PRO A 115 -11.47 -16.57 18.40
CA PRO A 115 -10.07 -16.88 18.70
C PRO A 115 -9.27 -17.31 17.47
N TYR A 116 -9.87 -17.86 16.41
CA TYR A 116 -9.18 -18.17 15.15
C TYR A 116 -8.38 -16.95 14.65
N PHE A 117 -9.05 -15.81 14.46
CA PHE A 117 -8.39 -14.60 13.96
C PHE A 117 -7.33 -14.06 14.92
N ILE A 118 -7.60 -14.09 16.23
CA ILE A 118 -6.67 -13.62 17.27
C ILE A 118 -5.41 -14.51 17.29
N ALA A 119 -5.58 -15.83 17.23
CA ALA A 119 -4.49 -16.80 17.22
C ALA A 119 -3.60 -16.67 15.97
N PHE A 120 -4.18 -16.49 14.77
CA PHE A 120 -3.40 -16.27 13.55
C PHE A 120 -2.66 -14.92 13.57
N GLU A 121 -3.33 -13.82 13.96
CA GLU A 121 -2.66 -12.51 14.04
C GLU A 121 -1.58 -12.47 15.13
N LEU A 122 -1.73 -13.18 16.26
CA LEU A 122 -0.66 -13.37 17.24
C LEU A 122 0.49 -14.22 16.66
N ARG A 123 0.20 -15.40 16.10
CA ARG A 123 1.20 -16.36 15.61
C ARG A 123 2.00 -15.84 14.41
N TRP A 124 1.40 -15.00 13.56
CA TRP A 124 2.05 -14.43 12.37
C TRP A 124 2.20 -12.90 12.45
N GLN A 125 2.36 -12.36 13.67
CA GLN A 125 2.76 -10.96 13.91
C GLN A 125 1.95 -9.92 13.12
N GLY A 126 0.63 -10.00 13.18
CA GLY A 126 -0.30 -9.11 12.49
C GLY A 126 -0.79 -9.60 11.12
N GLN A 127 -0.68 -10.90 10.81
CA GLN A 127 -1.20 -11.49 9.57
C GLN A 127 -2.26 -12.57 9.81
N THR A 128 -3.32 -12.53 9.00
CA THR A 128 -4.29 -13.62 8.78
C THR A 128 -3.91 -14.38 7.50
N PRO A 129 -4.52 -15.55 7.20
CA PRO A 129 -4.25 -16.26 5.95
C PRO A 129 -4.47 -15.41 4.68
N GLY A 130 -5.58 -14.67 4.58
CA GLY A 130 -5.86 -13.80 3.44
C GLY A 130 -4.91 -12.61 3.34
N LYS A 131 -4.54 -11.98 4.46
CA LYS A 131 -3.54 -10.90 4.50
C LYS A 131 -2.15 -11.40 4.08
N ARG A 132 -1.76 -12.59 4.52
CA ARG A 132 -0.49 -13.22 4.17
C ARG A 132 -0.42 -13.58 2.68
N LEU A 133 -1.49 -14.15 2.12
CA LEU A 133 -1.60 -14.47 0.70
C LEU A 133 -1.45 -13.23 -0.20
N LEU A 134 -1.99 -12.09 0.23
CA LEU A 134 -1.95 -10.82 -0.50
C LEU A 134 -0.75 -9.93 -0.15
N GLY A 135 0.19 -10.41 0.68
CA GLY A 135 1.41 -9.68 1.02
C GLY A 135 1.16 -8.37 1.78
N ILE A 136 0.25 -8.37 2.75
CA ILE A 136 0.02 -7.25 3.67
C ILE A 136 0.16 -7.69 5.14
N ARG A 137 0.60 -6.81 6.03
CA ARG A 137 0.68 -7.07 7.49
C ARG A 137 0.16 -5.90 8.29
N VAL A 138 -0.12 -6.16 9.56
CA VAL A 138 -0.46 -5.15 10.55
C VAL A 138 0.79 -4.81 11.36
N VAL A 139 0.93 -3.52 11.70
CA VAL A 139 1.95 -2.95 12.57
C VAL A 139 1.30 -2.01 13.58
N ASP A 140 1.94 -1.75 14.72
CA ASP A 140 1.60 -0.61 15.57
C ASP A 140 1.90 0.71 14.82
N ARG A 141 1.12 1.77 15.08
CA ARG A 141 1.29 3.09 14.44
C ARG A 141 2.47 3.89 14.99
N GLN A 142 2.95 3.57 16.20
CA GLN A 142 3.92 4.37 16.95
C GLN A 142 5.36 3.82 16.85
N GLY A 143 5.62 2.87 15.94
CA GLY A 143 6.92 2.23 15.78
C GLY A 143 7.16 1.02 16.69
N GLY A 144 6.20 0.70 17.57
CA GLY A 144 6.36 -0.31 18.62
C GLY A 144 6.12 -1.75 18.15
N VAL A 145 6.31 -2.68 19.08
CA VAL A 145 5.89 -4.08 18.92
C VAL A 145 4.36 -4.14 18.94
N LEU A 146 3.76 -4.80 17.94
CA LEU A 146 2.32 -5.00 17.87
C LEU A 146 1.83 -5.81 19.08
N THR A 147 1.10 -5.17 19.99
CA THR A 147 0.67 -5.78 21.25
C THR A 147 -0.49 -6.77 21.06
N GLY A 148 -0.53 -7.80 21.91
CA GLY A 148 -1.66 -8.75 21.93
C GLY A 148 -2.99 -8.08 22.25
N THR A 149 -2.99 -7.03 23.08
CA THR A 149 -4.19 -6.24 23.39
C THR A 149 -4.70 -5.46 22.18
N ALA A 150 -3.82 -4.85 21.38
CA ALA A 150 -4.20 -4.20 20.12
C ALA A 150 -4.77 -5.22 19.12
N ILE A 151 -4.20 -6.42 19.01
CA ILE A 151 -4.75 -7.51 18.21
C ILE A 151 -6.15 -7.91 18.71
N VAL A 152 -6.32 -8.19 20.01
CA VAL A 152 -7.61 -8.61 20.57
C VAL A 152 -8.69 -7.55 20.38
N ALA A 153 -8.46 -6.31 20.82
CA ALA A 153 -9.44 -5.22 20.73
C ALA A 153 -9.94 -5.02 19.29
N ARG A 154 -9.03 -5.05 18.32
CA ARG A 154 -9.30 -4.88 16.89
C ARG A 154 -10.02 -6.05 16.22
N ASN A 155 -9.87 -7.26 16.78
CA ASN A 155 -10.60 -8.45 16.33
C ASN A 155 -11.99 -8.54 16.96
N LEU A 156 -12.16 -8.08 18.21
CA LEU A 156 -13.46 -7.92 18.87
C LEU A 156 -14.30 -6.82 18.21
N ILE A 157 -13.70 -5.66 17.92
CA ILE A 157 -14.39 -4.57 17.20
C ILE A 157 -14.84 -5.03 15.81
N ARG A 158 -14.08 -5.88 15.10
CA ARG A 158 -14.54 -6.48 13.82
C ARG A 158 -15.85 -7.27 13.98
N GLU A 159 -16.05 -7.91 15.12
CA GLU A 159 -17.25 -8.68 15.42
C GLU A 159 -18.49 -7.76 15.44
N VAL A 160 -18.35 -6.56 16.01
CA VAL A 160 -19.38 -5.51 16.01
C VAL A 160 -19.50 -4.82 14.63
N GLU A 161 -18.37 -4.50 13.98
CA GLU A 161 -18.32 -3.82 12.66
C GLU A 161 -19.00 -4.64 11.56
N LEU A 162 -18.67 -5.93 11.46
CA LEU A 162 -18.94 -6.75 10.27
C LEU A 162 -19.81 -7.97 10.50
N PHE A 163 -19.96 -8.44 11.74
CA PHE A 163 -20.59 -9.74 11.99
C PHE A 163 -21.94 -9.68 12.67
N LEU A 164 -22.14 -8.85 13.68
CA LEU A 164 -23.50 -8.56 14.17
C LEU A 164 -24.44 -8.14 13.01
N PRO A 165 -24.05 -7.23 12.08
CA PRO A 165 -24.89 -6.95 10.92
C PRO A 165 -24.98 -8.12 9.92
N LEU A 166 -23.90 -8.89 9.70
CA LEU A 166 -23.93 -10.01 8.75
C LEU A 166 -24.79 -11.18 9.25
N SER A 167 -24.72 -11.54 10.53
CA SER A 167 -25.56 -12.60 11.11
C SER A 167 -27.03 -12.21 11.15
N LEU A 168 -27.35 -10.93 11.39
CA LEU A 168 -28.70 -10.38 11.36
C LEU A 168 -29.28 -10.36 9.93
N LEU A 169 -28.51 -9.89 8.94
CA LEU A 169 -28.89 -9.99 7.53
C LEU A 169 -29.11 -11.45 7.09
N ILE A 170 -28.29 -12.37 7.58
CA ILE A 170 -28.44 -13.82 7.35
C ILE A 170 -29.71 -14.35 8.01
N SER A 171 -30.00 -14.04 9.28
CA SER A 171 -31.18 -14.57 9.98
C SER A 171 -32.49 -14.08 9.37
N VAL A 172 -32.59 -12.79 9.06
CA VAL A 172 -33.75 -12.21 8.35
C VAL A 172 -33.88 -12.84 6.96
N ARG A 173 -32.77 -13.00 6.22
CA ARG A 173 -32.83 -13.64 4.89
C ARG A 173 -33.22 -15.12 4.94
N PHE A 174 -32.91 -15.85 6.02
CA PHE A 174 -33.27 -17.26 6.18
C PHE A 174 -34.72 -17.48 6.62
N GLN A 175 -35.28 -16.59 7.44
CA GLN A 175 -36.68 -16.69 7.89
C GLN A 175 -37.66 -16.28 6.77
N GLY A 176 -37.22 -15.37 5.89
CA GLY A 176 -38.07 -14.69 4.91
C GLY A 176 -38.10 -13.20 5.25
N ILE A 177 -38.25 -12.35 4.23
CA ILE A 177 -38.35 -10.90 4.45
C ILE A 177 -39.83 -10.55 4.41
N GLU A 178 -40.45 -10.37 5.57
CA GLU A 178 -41.80 -9.81 5.68
C GLU A 178 -41.75 -8.27 5.56
N GLU A 179 -42.87 -7.61 5.28
CA GLU A 179 -42.90 -6.13 5.14
C GLU A 179 -42.43 -5.40 6.41
N SER A 180 -42.66 -6.01 7.57
CA SER A 180 -42.15 -5.60 8.89
C SER A 180 -40.63 -5.59 9.00
N ASP A 181 -39.94 -6.49 8.31
CA ASP A 181 -38.48 -6.65 8.40
C ASP A 181 -37.72 -5.74 7.43
N VAL A 182 -38.40 -5.17 6.42
CA VAL A 182 -37.79 -4.33 5.39
C VAL A 182 -36.97 -3.15 5.98
N PRO A 183 -37.44 -2.42 7.02
CA PRO A 183 -36.65 -1.36 7.66
C PRO A 183 -35.43 -1.90 8.41
N LEU A 184 -35.55 -3.07 9.05
CA LEU A 184 -34.46 -3.73 9.77
C LEU A 184 -33.39 -4.25 8.80
N PHE A 185 -33.80 -4.83 7.68
CA PHE A 185 -32.91 -5.28 6.62
C PHE A 185 -32.11 -4.11 6.02
N TYR A 186 -32.77 -3.01 5.62
CA TYR A 186 -32.07 -1.87 5.03
C TYR A 186 -31.18 -1.11 6.02
N SER A 187 -31.60 -0.96 7.29
CA SER A 187 -30.76 -0.32 8.31
C SER A 187 -29.52 -1.17 8.66
N THR A 188 -29.66 -2.50 8.68
CA THR A 188 -28.53 -3.41 8.89
C THR A 188 -27.59 -3.47 7.66
N LEU A 189 -28.14 -3.39 6.45
CA LEU A 189 -27.36 -3.25 5.22
C LEU A 189 -26.57 -1.93 5.22
N ALA A 190 -27.18 -0.83 5.69
CA ALA A 190 -26.51 0.45 5.86
C ALA A 190 -25.40 0.41 6.92
N TRP A 191 -25.62 -0.26 8.07
CA TRP A 191 -24.58 -0.52 9.08
C TRP A 191 -23.38 -1.23 8.44
N LEU A 192 -23.61 -2.38 7.78
CA LEU A 192 -22.55 -3.16 7.14
C LEU A 192 -21.79 -2.32 6.09
N ALA A 193 -22.51 -1.56 5.26
CA ALA A 193 -21.92 -0.70 4.25
C ALA A 193 -21.06 0.41 4.88
N VAL A 194 -21.54 1.11 5.90
CA VAL A 194 -20.80 2.20 6.56
C VAL A 194 -19.47 1.69 7.14
N PHE A 195 -19.47 0.62 7.94
CA PHE A 195 -18.23 0.12 8.55
C PHE A 195 -17.29 -0.53 7.52
N THR A 196 -17.82 -1.22 6.51
CA THR A 196 -16.99 -1.86 5.46
C THR A 196 -16.35 -0.84 4.52
N LEU A 197 -17.08 0.24 4.18
CA LEU A 197 -16.63 1.24 3.21
C LEU A 197 -15.88 2.42 3.84
N MET A 198 -15.96 2.66 5.16
CA MET A 198 -15.20 3.74 5.82
C MET A 198 -13.68 3.74 5.50
N PRO A 199 -12.97 2.59 5.44
CA PRO A 199 -11.60 2.48 4.93
C PRO A 199 -11.36 3.02 3.51
N MET A 200 -12.40 3.09 2.68
CA MET A 200 -12.34 3.62 1.31
C MET A 200 -12.49 5.15 1.26
N PHE A 201 -13.08 5.77 2.29
CA PHE A 201 -13.19 7.23 2.40
C PHE A 201 -12.08 7.85 3.27
N ASN A 202 -11.60 7.11 4.27
CA ASN A 202 -10.52 7.54 5.16
C ASN A 202 -9.19 7.79 4.40
N ARG A 203 -8.49 8.87 4.75
CA ARG A 203 -7.15 9.22 4.23
C ARG A 203 -6.09 8.19 4.62
N ASP A 204 -6.17 7.67 5.85
CA ASP A 204 -5.24 6.64 6.37
C ASP A 204 -5.70 5.21 6.07
N ARG A 205 -6.80 5.07 5.31
CA ARG A 205 -7.38 3.79 4.87
C ARG A 205 -7.80 2.86 6.03
N LEU A 206 -7.94 3.38 7.25
CA LEU A 206 -8.23 2.61 8.48
C LEU A 206 -9.73 2.36 8.67
N ARG A 207 -10.06 1.23 9.32
CA ARG A 207 -11.38 0.94 9.92
C ARG A 207 -11.40 1.34 11.41
N VAL A 208 -12.57 1.35 12.05
CA VAL A 208 -12.73 1.79 13.44
C VAL A 208 -11.91 0.93 14.40
N GLY A 209 -11.88 -0.39 14.22
CA GLY A 209 -11.03 -1.28 15.01
C GLY A 209 -9.54 -1.00 14.85
N ASP A 210 -9.07 -0.66 13.65
CA ASP A 210 -7.65 -0.30 13.41
C ASP A 210 -7.31 1.03 14.11
N MET A 211 -8.24 2.00 14.11
CA MET A 211 -8.10 3.28 14.80
C MET A 211 -8.07 3.14 16.32
N LEU A 212 -9.01 2.37 16.90
CA LEU A 212 -9.11 2.13 18.35
C LEU A 212 -7.88 1.38 18.89
N ALA A 213 -7.36 0.42 18.13
CA ALA A 213 -6.16 -0.32 18.51
C ALA A 213 -4.84 0.40 18.18
N GLY A 214 -4.88 1.59 17.56
CA GLY A 214 -3.69 2.33 17.18
C GLY A 214 -2.81 1.62 16.13
N THR A 215 -3.40 0.85 15.22
CA THR A 215 -2.67 0.00 14.26
C THR A 215 -2.79 0.47 12.81
N TRP A 216 -1.80 0.14 12.01
CA TRP A 216 -1.78 0.37 10.56
C TRP A 216 -1.63 -0.95 9.79
N VAL A 217 -2.19 -1.01 8.58
CA VAL A 217 -1.98 -2.14 7.65
C VAL A 217 -1.10 -1.66 6.50
N VAL A 218 0.06 -2.29 6.37
CA VAL A 218 1.11 -1.95 5.41
C VAL A 218 1.30 -3.06 4.38
N SER A 219 1.80 -2.71 3.19
CA SER A 219 2.27 -3.69 2.23
C SER A 219 3.56 -4.35 2.74
N THR A 220 3.61 -5.68 2.75
CA THR A 220 4.86 -6.45 2.88
C THR A 220 5.36 -6.96 1.54
N ARG A 221 4.63 -6.70 0.44
CA ARG A 221 5.14 -6.93 -0.91
C ARG A 221 6.30 -5.95 -1.10
N GLN A 222 7.52 -6.46 -0.99
CA GLN A 222 8.72 -5.71 -1.36
C GLN A 222 8.46 -5.10 -2.73
N ALA A 223 8.72 -3.79 -2.89
CA ALA A 223 8.82 -3.22 -4.21
C ALA A 223 9.87 -4.05 -4.94
N SER A 224 9.46 -4.74 -6.01
CA SER A 224 10.32 -5.68 -6.75
C SER A 224 11.66 -4.99 -6.99
N LEU A 225 12.74 -5.52 -6.41
CA LEU A 225 14.07 -5.04 -6.73
C LEU A 225 14.18 -5.18 -8.24
N ARG A 226 14.26 -4.03 -8.94
CA ARG A 226 14.44 -4.07 -10.38
C ARG A 226 15.79 -4.73 -10.61
N HIS A 227 15.81 -5.65 -11.56
CA HIS A 227 16.99 -6.46 -11.84
C HIS A 227 18.20 -5.59 -12.27
N ASP A 228 17.95 -4.32 -12.67
CA ASP A 228 18.87 -3.17 -12.81
C ASP A 228 20.14 -3.14 -11.91
N LEU A 229 20.11 -3.69 -10.68
CA LEU A 229 21.27 -3.71 -9.76
C LEU A 229 22.17 -4.95 -9.83
N ALA A 230 21.74 -6.03 -10.48
CA ALA A 230 22.46 -7.31 -10.50
C ALA A 230 22.44 -8.03 -11.87
N ASP A 231 21.62 -7.57 -12.80
CA ASP A 231 21.47 -8.15 -14.13
C ASP A 231 22.51 -7.55 -15.11
N PRO A 232 23.43 -8.36 -15.66
CA PRO A 232 24.46 -7.88 -16.57
C PRO A 232 23.93 -7.51 -17.96
N GLU A 233 22.74 -7.97 -18.34
CA GLU A 233 22.07 -7.67 -19.62
C GLU A 233 21.17 -6.43 -19.51
N ALA A 234 20.58 -6.18 -18.34
CA ALA A 234 19.85 -4.93 -18.06
C ALA A 234 20.76 -3.69 -18.03
N ARG A 235 22.08 -3.89 -17.97
CA ARG A 235 23.08 -2.83 -18.15
C ARG A 235 22.95 -2.24 -19.56
N PRO A 236 22.58 -0.97 -19.74
CA PRO A 236 22.53 -0.36 -21.07
C PRO A 236 23.88 -0.56 -21.80
N GLU A 237 23.89 -0.83 -23.11
CA GLU A 237 25.15 -0.94 -23.87
C GLU A 237 26.04 0.31 -23.71
N LYS A 238 25.41 1.47 -23.52
CA LYS A 238 26.05 2.77 -23.26
C LYS A 238 26.51 2.99 -21.80
N ALA A 239 26.21 2.03 -20.93
CA ALA A 239 26.57 1.97 -19.51
C ALA A 239 27.27 0.64 -19.15
N GLN A 240 27.89 -0.01 -20.14
CA GLN A 240 29.25 -0.51 -19.93
C GLN A 240 30.03 0.60 -19.21
N ALA A 241 30.77 0.25 -18.15
CA ALA A 241 31.46 1.25 -17.34
C ALA A 241 32.60 1.87 -18.16
N LYS A 242 32.29 3.00 -18.84
CA LYS A 242 33.21 3.74 -19.73
C LYS A 242 34.52 4.12 -19.03
N HIS A 243 34.48 4.18 -17.70
CA HIS A 243 35.62 4.33 -16.82
C HIS A 243 35.52 3.23 -15.74
N VAL A 244 36.27 2.14 -15.92
CA VAL A 244 36.62 1.22 -14.83
C VAL A 244 37.98 1.69 -14.31
N PHE A 245 38.04 2.07 -13.04
CA PHE A 245 39.32 2.39 -12.40
C PHE A 245 40.03 1.09 -12.01
N THR A 246 41.32 0.99 -12.35
CA THR A 246 42.15 -0.15 -11.88
C THR A 246 42.51 0.02 -10.41
N LYS A 247 43.04 -1.02 -9.75
CA LYS A 247 43.44 -0.89 -8.33
C LYS A 247 44.55 0.13 -8.15
N GLU A 248 45.54 0.09 -9.04
CA GLU A 248 46.69 0.99 -9.06
C GLU A 248 46.25 2.46 -9.22
N GLN A 249 45.16 2.72 -9.94
CA GLN A 249 44.55 4.04 -10.07
C GLN A 249 43.76 4.48 -8.83
N LEU A 250 43.24 3.55 -8.04
CA LEU A 250 42.53 3.83 -6.78
C LEU A 250 43.49 4.00 -5.60
N ASP A 251 44.55 3.19 -5.55
CA ASP A 251 45.60 3.22 -4.53
C ASP A 251 46.46 4.51 -4.60
N ALA A 252 46.40 5.24 -5.72
CA ALA A 252 46.93 6.60 -5.88
C ALA A 252 46.10 7.70 -5.13
N TYR A 253 44.96 7.33 -4.53
CA TYR A 253 44.11 8.21 -3.74
C TYR A 253 44.01 7.74 -2.29
N GLY A 254 44.05 8.70 -1.37
CA GLY A 254 43.87 8.43 0.05
C GLY A 254 42.44 7.96 0.36
N ILE A 255 42.29 7.16 1.41
CA ILE A 255 40.99 6.61 1.87
C ILE A 255 39.92 7.72 2.02
N ALA A 256 40.32 8.92 2.49
CA ALA A 256 39.43 10.07 2.61
C ALA A 256 38.98 10.67 1.25
N GLU A 257 39.85 10.66 0.23
CA GLU A 257 39.50 11.08 -1.14
C GLU A 257 38.51 10.09 -1.77
N LEU A 258 38.71 8.79 -1.56
CA LEU A 258 37.80 7.73 -2.02
C LEU A 258 36.43 7.81 -1.34
N GLN A 259 36.38 8.06 -0.03
CA GLN A 259 35.11 8.28 0.69
C GLN A 259 34.38 9.56 0.24
N LEU A 260 35.12 10.62 -0.13
CA LEU A 260 34.52 11.83 -0.70
C LEU A 260 33.93 11.54 -2.09
N LEU A 261 34.65 10.79 -2.94
CA LEU A 261 34.18 10.38 -4.26
C LEU A 261 32.90 9.53 -4.15
N GLU A 262 32.84 8.57 -3.22
CA GLU A 262 31.63 7.77 -2.98
C GLU A 262 30.43 8.66 -2.61
N ARG A 263 30.60 9.61 -1.68
CA ARG A 263 29.53 10.54 -1.27
C ARG A 263 29.04 11.39 -2.44
N LEU A 264 29.95 11.87 -3.29
CA LEU A 264 29.62 12.67 -4.50
C LEU A 264 29.01 11.84 -5.64
N LEU A 265 29.25 10.53 -5.69
CA LEU A 265 28.59 9.63 -6.63
C LEU A 265 27.17 9.28 -6.15
N ARG A 266 26.99 8.97 -4.86
CA ARG A 266 25.68 8.67 -4.26
C ARG A 266 24.74 9.89 -4.20
N GLY A 267 25.25 11.09 -3.89
CA GLY A 267 24.46 12.31 -3.70
C GLY A 267 24.07 13.04 -5.00
N ALA A 268 23.37 12.36 -5.92
CA ALA A 268 23.30 12.78 -7.32
C ALA A 268 22.44 14.01 -7.66
N ASP A 269 21.44 14.36 -6.85
CA ASP A 269 20.34 15.26 -7.26
C ASP A 269 20.48 16.74 -6.86
N SER A 270 21.62 17.18 -6.32
CA SER A 270 21.81 18.58 -5.90
C SER A 270 22.66 19.39 -6.89
N ARG A 271 22.19 20.61 -7.25
CA ARG A 271 22.96 21.57 -8.07
C ARG A 271 24.36 21.87 -7.50
N THR A 272 24.50 21.84 -6.17
CA THR A 272 25.78 22.01 -5.48
C THR A 272 26.74 20.86 -5.79
N ALA A 273 26.25 19.61 -5.86
CA ALA A 273 27.07 18.46 -6.25
C ALA A 273 27.50 18.52 -7.72
N GLU A 274 26.70 19.14 -8.60
CA GLU A 274 27.06 19.32 -10.03
C GLU A 274 28.30 20.22 -10.20
N LEU A 275 28.29 21.41 -9.58
CA LEU A 275 29.47 22.29 -9.51
C LEU A 275 30.69 21.60 -8.85
N THR A 276 30.44 20.86 -7.75
CA THR A 276 31.51 20.13 -7.04
C THR A 276 32.11 19.02 -7.91
N ARG A 277 31.31 18.39 -8.78
CA ARG A 277 31.78 17.34 -9.71
C ARG A 277 32.70 17.88 -10.79
N GLU A 278 32.44 19.06 -11.36
CA GLU A 278 33.35 19.70 -12.32
C GLU A 278 34.72 20.00 -11.67
N ASP A 279 34.69 20.58 -10.46
CA ASP A 279 35.88 20.96 -9.71
C ASP A 279 36.73 19.71 -9.33
N VAL A 280 36.08 18.63 -8.89
CA VAL A 280 36.74 17.34 -8.61
C VAL A 280 37.28 16.68 -9.89
N CYS A 281 36.54 16.71 -11.01
CA CYS A 281 37.06 16.23 -12.30
C CYS A 281 38.31 17.00 -12.73
N SER A 282 38.37 18.32 -12.48
CA SER A 282 39.55 19.15 -12.79
C SER A 282 40.78 18.78 -11.95
N ARG A 283 40.58 18.25 -10.74
CA ARG A 283 41.66 17.82 -9.83
C ARG A 283 42.13 16.40 -10.16
N ILE A 284 41.21 15.50 -10.49
CA ILE A 284 41.52 14.14 -10.95
C ILE A 284 42.40 14.19 -12.22
N ARG A 285 42.01 15.00 -13.22
CA ARG A 285 42.79 15.25 -14.46
C ARG A 285 44.12 16.01 -14.28
N ARG A 286 44.54 16.27 -13.04
CA ARG A 286 45.85 16.87 -12.68
C ARG A 286 46.67 15.97 -11.75
N LYS A 287 46.12 14.84 -11.30
CA LYS A 287 46.75 13.84 -10.42
C LYS A 287 46.96 12.50 -11.14
N ILE A 288 46.29 12.32 -12.29
CA ILE A 288 46.50 11.31 -13.34
C ILE A 288 46.89 12.08 -14.60
#